data_AF-A0A1S3DLQ3-F1
#
_entry.id   AF-A0A1S3DLQ3-F1
#
_cell.length_a   1.000
_cell.length_b   1.000
_cell.length_c   1.000
_cell.angle_alpha   90.00
_cell.angle_beta   90.00
_cell.angle_gamma   90.00
#
_symmetry.space_group_name_H-M   'P 1'
#
loop_
_entity.id
_entity.type
_entity.pdbx_description
1 polymer ?
#
loop_
_entity_poly.entity_id
_entity_poly.type
_entity_poly.pdbx_seq_one_letter_code
_entity_poly.pdbx_strand_id
1 'polypeptide(L)'
;METPEMSANYGVQFISELKGRGLFAKKAYKKGDLIFEEKPLVCAQFSWNTAYGYLACEYCMRPLETAEENARRLSGGTVPELQFPECSPTDKSSHVKCQQCQVKYCSESCRSEAWDQYHRTICHTDDTSPFAMLEEAWKHMHYPPESCTIMLLARIFALVEQSEQKEALFNSFSQFCSRSTEDCTTLEDKLGPEYGGRLEHLRELMALCFPNATVTSAWLSQVGFQWLFNMVAVNGQGVGTSVFSQWVENVTSSKQDSKEVDAQIDAIYEKLMNRKFK
;
A
#
# COMPACT_ATOMS: atom_id res chain seq x y z
N MET A 1 17.02 8.27 1.42
CA MET A 1 17.80 7.02 1.43
C MET A 1 18.81 7.14 2.53
N GLU A 2 18.64 6.37 3.60
CA GLU A 2 19.70 6.22 4.59
C GLU A 2 20.97 5.77 3.85
N THR A 3 22.06 6.49 4.06
CA THR A 3 23.40 5.96 3.80
C THR A 3 23.49 4.56 4.41
N PRO A 4 24.30 3.63 3.89
CA PRO A 4 24.56 2.37 4.56
C PRO A 4 25.34 2.64 5.85
N GLU A 5 24.68 3.23 6.85
CA GLU A 5 25.04 3.07 8.23
C GLU A 5 25.03 1.57 8.44
N MET A 6 26.23 1.02 8.64
CA MET A 6 26.41 -0.37 8.94
C MET A 6 25.69 -0.65 10.26
N SER A 7 24.42 -1.01 10.17
CA SER A 7 23.59 -1.36 11.32
C SER A 7 24.36 -2.34 12.21
N ALA A 8 24.44 -2.04 13.51
CA ALA A 8 25.04 -2.95 14.48
C ALA A 8 24.25 -4.27 14.60
N ASN A 9 23.00 -4.26 14.14
CA ASN A 9 22.05 -5.35 14.25
C ASN A 9 22.19 -6.35 13.07
N TYR A 10 22.42 -5.86 11.86
CA TYR A 10 22.48 -6.69 10.66
C TYR A 10 23.49 -6.17 9.61
N GLY A 11 23.87 -7.03 8.69
CA GLY A 11 24.63 -6.70 7.49
C GLY A 11 23.82 -7.00 6.24
N VAL A 12 24.02 -6.21 5.19
CA VAL A 12 23.49 -6.48 3.86
C VAL A 12 24.61 -7.07 3.01
N GLN A 13 24.37 -8.20 2.37
CA GLN A 13 25.34 -8.83 1.45
C GLN A 13 24.64 -9.26 0.18
N PHE A 14 25.35 -9.20 -0.96
CA PHE A 14 24.88 -9.81 -2.20
C PHE A 14 24.96 -11.34 -2.07
N ILE A 15 23.84 -12.02 -2.33
CA ILE A 15 23.75 -13.48 -2.27
C ILE A 15 23.97 -14.07 -3.65
N SER A 16 23.19 -13.65 -4.64
CA SER A 16 23.31 -14.11 -6.02
C SER A 16 22.48 -13.24 -6.97
N GLU A 17 22.70 -13.41 -8.27
CA GLU A 17 21.88 -12.82 -9.33
C GLU A 17 20.38 -13.18 -9.24
N LEU A 18 20.05 -14.30 -8.60
CA LEU A 18 18.67 -14.78 -8.43
C LEU A 18 18.03 -14.22 -7.15
N LYS A 19 18.78 -14.19 -6.05
CA LYS A 19 18.28 -13.79 -4.72
C LYS A 19 18.52 -12.31 -4.41
N GLY A 20 19.34 -11.63 -5.20
CA GLY A 20 19.76 -10.26 -4.94
C GLY A 20 20.54 -10.14 -3.63
N ARG A 21 20.18 -9.13 -2.83
CA ARG A 21 20.77 -8.86 -1.52
C ARG A 21 19.99 -9.56 -0.41
N GLY A 22 20.69 -9.99 0.63
CA GLY A 22 20.08 -10.54 1.83
C GLY A 22 20.59 -9.90 3.12
N LEU A 23 19.81 -10.10 4.18
CA LEU A 23 20.10 -9.63 5.53
C LEU A 23 20.76 -10.74 6.34
N PHE A 24 21.87 -10.42 7.00
CA PHE A 24 22.64 -11.32 7.84
C PHE A 24 22.73 -10.76 9.26
N ALA A 25 22.36 -11.56 10.25
CA ALA A 25 22.45 -11.18 11.65
C ALA A 25 23.92 -10.94 12.06
N LYS A 26 24.19 -9.81 12.73
CA LYS A 26 25.51 -9.52 13.34
C LYS A 26 25.59 -9.86 14.83
N LYS A 27 24.46 -10.24 15.42
CA LYS A 27 24.31 -10.66 16.81
C LYS A 27 23.23 -11.74 16.93
N ALA A 28 23.18 -12.42 18.07
CA ALA A 28 22.10 -13.35 18.37
C ALA A 28 20.80 -12.60 18.67
N TYR A 29 19.67 -13.17 18.24
CA TYR A 29 18.32 -12.67 18.50
C TYR A 29 17.50 -13.71 19.25
N LYS A 30 16.61 -13.23 20.12
CA LYS A 30 15.58 -14.02 20.79
C LYS A 30 14.22 -13.75 20.15
N LYS A 31 13.27 -14.66 20.37
CA LYS A 31 11.88 -14.48 19.93
C LYS A 31 11.32 -13.19 20.53
N GLY A 32 10.83 -12.30 19.68
CA GLY A 32 10.29 -10.99 20.07
C GLY A 32 11.27 -9.83 19.93
N ASP A 33 12.55 -10.08 19.61
CA ASP A 33 13.50 -8.99 19.39
C ASP A 33 13.20 -8.25 18.07
N LEU A 34 13.21 -6.92 18.12
CA LEU A 34 13.18 -6.05 16.94
C LEU A 34 14.54 -6.08 16.23
N ILE A 35 14.57 -6.56 14.99
CA ILE A 35 15.79 -6.60 14.17
C ILE A 35 16.03 -5.23 13.51
N PHE A 36 15.02 -4.73 12.80
CA PHE A 36 15.00 -3.41 12.17
C PHE A 36 13.56 -2.95 11.93
N GLU A 37 13.39 -1.65 11.73
CA GLU A 37 12.14 -1.01 11.32
C GLU A 37 12.45 -0.17 10.08
N GLU A 38 11.53 -0.13 9.12
CA GLU A 38 11.69 0.64 7.89
C GLU A 38 10.34 1.28 7.53
N LYS A 39 10.40 2.50 6.98
CA LYS A 39 9.24 3.13 6.36
C LYS A 39 9.15 2.69 4.90
N PRO A 40 7.95 2.34 4.39
CA PRO A 40 7.82 1.99 2.98
C PRO A 40 8.32 3.15 2.11
N LEU A 41 9.16 2.85 1.13
CA LEU A 41 9.63 3.85 0.16
C LEU A 41 8.45 4.53 -0.56
N VAL A 42 7.42 3.73 -0.85
CA VAL A 42 6.16 4.15 -1.43
C VAL A 42 5.12 3.10 -1.07
N CYS A 43 3.89 3.52 -0.84
CA CYS A 43 2.74 2.62 -0.67
C CYS A 43 1.57 3.14 -1.50
N ALA A 44 0.56 2.31 -1.74
CA ALA A 44 -0.70 2.72 -2.36
C ALA A 44 -1.79 1.76 -1.91
N GLN A 45 -3.00 2.28 -1.71
CA GLN A 45 -4.17 1.45 -1.48
C GLN A 45 -4.58 0.75 -2.78
N PHE A 46 -5.02 -0.50 -2.66
CA PHE A 46 -5.64 -1.22 -3.76
C PHE A 46 -6.86 -0.47 -4.30
N SER A 47 -6.96 -0.37 -5.62
CA SER A 47 -8.00 0.41 -6.31
C SER A 47 -9.40 -0.11 -5.99
N TRP A 48 -9.55 -1.43 -5.89
CA TRP A 48 -10.82 -2.02 -5.45
C TRP A 48 -11.13 -1.80 -3.97
N ASN A 49 -10.12 -1.74 -3.11
CA ASN A 49 -10.35 -1.41 -1.70
C ASN A 49 -10.88 0.03 -1.57
N THR A 50 -10.31 0.97 -2.31
CA THR A 50 -10.81 2.35 -2.38
C THR A 50 -12.25 2.37 -2.90
N ALA A 51 -12.53 1.66 -4.00
CA ALA A 51 -13.87 1.57 -4.59
C ALA A 51 -14.92 0.92 -3.65
N TYR A 52 -14.51 -0.05 -2.83
CA TYR A 52 -15.37 -0.67 -1.81
C TYR A 52 -15.44 0.12 -0.49
N GLY A 53 -14.87 1.34 -0.46
CA GLY A 53 -15.01 2.26 0.66
C GLY A 53 -14.13 1.94 1.87
N TYR A 54 -13.05 1.17 1.70
CA TYR A 54 -12.04 1.03 2.75
C TYR A 54 -11.34 2.38 2.92
N LEU A 55 -11.37 2.93 4.14
CA LEU A 55 -10.70 4.20 4.42
C LEU A 55 -9.32 3.95 5.00
N ALA A 56 -8.28 4.35 4.27
CA ALA A 56 -6.90 4.33 4.73
C ALA A 56 -6.25 5.70 4.56
N CYS A 57 -5.25 5.99 5.40
CA CYS A 57 -4.41 7.15 5.23
C CYS A 57 -3.65 7.01 3.91
N GLU A 58 -3.76 8.03 3.06
CA GLU A 58 -3.14 8.04 1.75
C GLU A 58 -1.60 7.95 1.80
N TYR A 59 -0.97 8.29 2.94
CA TYR A 59 0.49 8.26 3.12
C TYR A 59 1.01 7.01 3.84
N CYS A 60 0.39 6.62 4.96
CA CYS A 60 0.93 5.56 5.83
C CYS A 60 0.10 4.29 5.85
N MET A 61 -0.97 4.21 5.04
CA MET A 61 -1.90 3.08 4.98
C MET A 61 -2.64 2.74 6.28
N ARG A 62 -2.47 3.54 7.35
CA ARG A 62 -3.22 3.37 8.60
C ARG A 62 -4.73 3.47 8.31
N PRO A 63 -5.55 2.53 8.78
CA PRO A 63 -7.00 2.65 8.66
C PRO A 63 -7.52 3.94 9.30
N LEU A 64 -8.54 4.53 8.68
CA LEU A 64 -9.17 5.76 9.17
C LEU A 64 -10.58 5.52 9.75
N GLU A 65 -11.00 4.27 9.77
CA GLU A 65 -12.24 3.83 10.41
C GLU A 65 -11.98 3.53 11.90
N THR A 66 -12.97 3.77 12.75
CA THR A 66 -12.97 3.15 14.09
C THR A 66 -13.19 1.64 13.99
N ALA A 67 -12.95 0.91 15.09
CA ALA A 67 -13.24 -0.52 15.15
C ALA A 67 -14.72 -0.83 14.84
N GLU A 68 -15.64 0.03 15.32
CA GLU A 68 -17.07 -0.10 15.07
C GLU A 68 -17.43 0.16 13.60
N GLU A 69 -16.91 1.23 12.99
CA GLU A 69 -17.11 1.54 11.57
C GLU A 69 -16.61 0.39 10.70
N ASN A 70 -15.44 -0.14 11.02
CA ASN A 70 -14.84 -1.28 10.34
C ASN A 70 -15.72 -2.54 10.46
N ALA A 71 -16.16 -2.90 11.67
CA ALA A 71 -17.02 -4.05 11.92
C ALA A 71 -18.38 -3.91 11.22
N ARG A 72 -18.99 -2.72 11.25
CA ARG A 72 -20.25 -2.43 10.54
C ARG A 72 -20.07 -2.54 9.03
N ARG A 73 -19.06 -1.92 8.44
CA ARG A 73 -18.81 -2.00 6.99
C ARG A 73 -18.64 -3.46 6.54
N LEU A 74 -17.83 -4.23 7.26
CA LEU A 74 -17.55 -5.62 6.92
C LEU A 74 -18.75 -6.56 7.19
N SER A 75 -19.66 -6.22 8.11
CA SER A 75 -20.88 -7.00 8.41
C SER A 75 -22.16 -6.54 7.70
N GLY A 76 -22.08 -5.50 6.86
CA GLY A 76 -23.24 -4.93 6.17
C GLY A 76 -24.16 -4.10 7.07
N GLY A 77 -23.60 -3.50 8.14
CA GLY A 77 -24.29 -2.61 9.07
C GLY A 77 -25.02 -3.30 10.21
N THR A 78 -24.88 -4.61 10.36
CA THR A 78 -25.70 -5.42 11.29
C THR A 78 -25.05 -5.66 12.66
N VAL A 79 -23.94 -4.99 12.95
CA VAL A 79 -23.20 -5.13 14.22
C VAL A 79 -23.67 -4.08 15.23
N PRO A 80 -24.00 -4.47 16.47
CA PRO A 80 -24.34 -3.54 17.54
C PRO A 80 -23.16 -2.62 17.87
N GLU A 81 -23.39 -1.58 18.66
CA GLU A 81 -22.31 -0.72 19.17
C GLU A 81 -21.27 -1.56 19.94
N LEU A 82 -19.99 -1.26 19.71
CA LEU A 82 -18.92 -1.97 20.40
C LEU A 82 -18.86 -1.52 21.86
N GLN A 83 -18.68 -2.48 22.77
CA GLN A 83 -18.29 -2.14 24.13
C GLN A 83 -16.90 -1.49 24.11
N PHE A 84 -16.61 -0.60 25.06
CA PHE A 84 -15.32 0.09 25.15
C PHE A 84 -14.84 0.71 23.82
N PRO A 85 -15.62 1.62 23.20
CA PRO A 85 -15.24 2.26 21.94
C PRO A 85 -13.91 3.03 22.03
N GLU A 86 -13.51 3.45 23.23
CA GLU A 86 -12.22 4.07 23.52
C GLU A 86 -11.02 3.14 23.29
N CYS A 87 -11.22 1.82 23.24
CA CYS A 87 -10.17 0.85 22.87
C CYS A 87 -9.88 0.80 21.37
N SER A 88 -10.63 1.54 20.55
CA SER A 88 -10.36 1.66 19.12
C SER A 88 -9.01 2.39 18.91
N PRO A 89 -8.08 1.85 18.10
CA PRO A 89 -6.76 2.48 17.90
C PRO A 89 -6.83 3.74 17.02
N THR A 90 -7.98 4.01 16.39
CA THR A 90 -8.18 5.13 15.48
C THR A 90 -8.70 6.36 16.21
N ASP A 91 -7.87 7.40 16.30
CA ASP A 91 -8.29 8.74 16.69
C ASP A 91 -8.62 9.59 15.46
N LYS A 92 -9.89 9.95 15.32
CA LYS A 92 -10.38 10.73 14.16
C LYS A 92 -10.19 12.24 14.32
N SER A 93 -9.83 12.72 15.52
CA SER A 93 -9.70 14.15 15.80
C SER A 93 -8.57 14.82 15.02
N SER A 94 -7.52 14.06 14.69
CA SER A 94 -6.38 14.53 13.90
C SER A 94 -6.54 14.32 12.38
N HIS A 95 -7.63 13.68 11.94
CA HIS A 95 -7.80 13.37 10.53
C HIS A 95 -7.95 14.65 9.70
N VAL A 96 -7.20 14.72 8.62
CA VAL A 96 -7.25 15.83 7.67
C VAL A 96 -7.47 15.31 6.25
N LYS A 97 -7.73 16.22 5.32
CA LYS A 97 -7.95 15.91 3.92
C LYS A 97 -7.21 16.89 3.03
N CYS A 98 -6.86 16.44 1.83
CA CYS A 98 -6.40 17.35 0.79
C CYS A 98 -7.54 18.32 0.45
N GLN A 99 -7.26 19.62 0.39
CA GLN A 99 -8.28 20.64 0.09
C GLN A 99 -8.74 20.61 -1.37
N GLN A 100 -7.94 19.99 -2.25
CA GLN A 100 -8.26 19.84 -3.67
C GLN A 100 -9.04 18.54 -3.90
N CYS A 101 -8.35 17.40 -3.87
CA CYS A 101 -8.93 16.09 -4.23
C CYS A 101 -9.65 15.34 -3.10
N GLN A 102 -9.72 15.91 -1.89
CA GLN A 102 -10.42 15.34 -0.72
C GLN A 102 -9.88 14.00 -0.18
N VAL A 103 -8.77 13.46 -0.71
CA VAL A 103 -8.13 12.26 -0.13
C VAL A 103 -7.75 12.49 1.34
N LYS A 104 -7.81 11.44 2.15
CA LYS A 104 -7.75 11.53 3.61
C LYS A 104 -6.39 11.11 4.17
N TYR A 105 -6.01 11.74 5.27
CA TYR A 105 -4.79 11.45 6.01
C TYR A 105 -5.10 11.33 7.50
N CYS A 106 -4.35 10.50 8.22
CA CYS A 106 -4.53 10.36 9.67
C CYS A 106 -4.03 11.58 10.45
N SER A 107 -3.20 12.42 9.85
CA SER A 107 -2.64 13.63 10.46
C SER A 107 -2.17 14.64 9.43
N GLU A 108 -2.00 15.90 9.86
CA GLU A 108 -1.39 16.96 9.04
C GLU A 108 0.04 16.61 8.61
N SER A 109 0.82 15.95 9.48
CA SER A 109 2.15 15.46 9.12
C SER A 109 2.11 14.48 7.94
N CYS A 110 1.18 13.52 7.93
CA CYS A 110 1.03 12.61 6.80
C CYS A 110 0.57 13.33 5.52
N ARG A 111 -0.28 14.35 5.63
CA ARG A 111 -0.70 15.18 4.49
C ARG A 111 0.48 15.94 3.88
N SER A 112 1.28 16.61 4.71
CA SER A 112 2.45 17.37 4.27
C SER A 112 3.52 16.48 3.67
N GLU A 113 3.85 15.34 4.31
CA GLU A 113 4.82 14.38 3.77
C GLU A 113 4.38 13.82 2.42
N ALA A 114 3.10 13.45 2.26
CA ALA A 114 2.58 13.02 0.97
C ALA A 114 2.68 14.14 -0.07
N TRP A 115 2.29 15.37 0.30
CA TRP A 115 2.39 16.55 -0.56
C TRP A 115 3.81 16.75 -1.09
N ASP A 116 4.79 16.67 -0.20
CA ASP A 116 6.20 16.89 -0.52
C ASP A 116 6.81 15.76 -1.35
N GLN A 117 6.36 14.53 -1.13
CA GLN A 117 6.94 13.36 -1.78
C GLN A 117 6.30 13.03 -3.13
N TYR A 118 4.98 12.97 -3.26
CA TYR A 118 4.34 12.49 -4.51
C TYR A 118 2.95 13.08 -4.80
N HIS A 119 2.26 13.66 -3.82
CA HIS A 119 0.85 14.00 -3.95
C HIS A 119 0.62 15.23 -4.83
N ARG A 120 1.53 16.22 -4.86
CA ARG A 120 1.39 17.39 -5.75
C ARG A 120 1.19 16.99 -7.21
N THR A 121 1.92 15.98 -7.67
CA THR A 121 1.92 15.52 -9.05
C THR A 121 0.70 14.67 -9.38
N ILE A 122 0.20 13.87 -8.44
CA ILE A 122 -0.96 12.99 -8.68
C ILE A 122 -2.30 13.60 -8.25
N CYS A 123 -2.29 14.75 -7.56
CA CYS A 123 -3.52 15.39 -7.07
C CYS A 123 -4.37 15.89 -8.24
N HIS A 124 -5.61 15.38 -8.32
CA HIS A 124 -6.58 15.75 -9.33
C HIS A 124 -7.99 15.79 -8.71
N THR A 125 -8.86 16.65 -9.24
CA THR A 125 -10.25 16.81 -8.77
C THR A 125 -11.28 16.29 -9.76
N ASP A 126 -10.82 15.87 -10.95
CA ASP A 126 -11.65 15.51 -12.08
C ASP A 126 -11.53 14.01 -12.37
N ASP A 127 -12.67 13.34 -12.42
CA ASP A 127 -12.80 11.91 -12.75
C ASP A 127 -12.42 11.62 -14.22
N THR A 128 -12.20 12.65 -15.03
CA THR A 128 -11.68 12.53 -16.41
C THR A 128 -10.17 12.72 -16.52
N SER A 129 -9.46 12.91 -15.39
CA SER A 129 -8.00 13.03 -15.40
C SER A 129 -7.33 11.75 -15.90
N PRO A 130 -6.10 11.84 -16.46
CA PRO A 130 -5.34 10.66 -16.86
C PRO A 130 -5.15 9.63 -15.72
N PHE A 131 -5.03 10.09 -14.46
CA PHE A 131 -4.93 9.22 -13.31
C PHE A 131 -6.23 8.45 -13.04
N ALA A 132 -7.38 9.11 -13.15
CA ALA A 132 -8.68 8.46 -13.03
C ALA A 132 -8.89 7.43 -14.16
N MET A 133 -8.52 7.77 -15.40
CA MET A 133 -8.55 6.84 -16.54
C MET A 133 -7.64 5.63 -16.32
N LEU A 134 -6.44 5.84 -15.79
CA LEU A 134 -5.48 4.78 -15.45
C LEU A 134 -6.03 3.82 -14.40
N GLU A 135 -6.62 4.35 -13.33
CA GLU A 135 -7.23 3.55 -12.27
C GLU A 135 -8.47 2.78 -12.75
N GLU A 136 -9.32 3.40 -13.56
CA GLU A 136 -10.46 2.70 -14.16
C GLU A 136 -10.00 1.58 -15.10
N ALA A 137 -9.04 1.84 -16.00
CA ALA A 137 -8.49 0.82 -16.88
C ALA A 137 -7.93 -0.37 -16.07
N TRP A 138 -7.20 -0.09 -14.99
CA TRP A 138 -6.68 -1.13 -14.10
C TRP A 138 -7.78 -1.98 -13.47
N LYS A 139 -8.84 -1.37 -12.92
CA LYS A 139 -9.97 -2.11 -12.34
C LYS A 139 -10.67 -3.02 -13.34
N HIS A 140 -10.79 -2.60 -14.60
CA HIS A 140 -11.36 -3.44 -15.67
C HIS A 140 -10.46 -4.63 -16.04
N MET A 141 -9.14 -4.48 -15.92
CA MET A 141 -8.17 -5.53 -16.25
C MET A 141 -7.93 -6.51 -15.11
N HIS A 142 -7.98 -6.03 -13.87
CA HIS A 142 -7.63 -6.78 -12.66
C HIS A 142 -8.78 -6.73 -11.65
N TYR A 143 -9.77 -7.60 -11.85
CA TYR A 143 -10.90 -7.78 -10.93
C TYR A 143 -10.44 -8.46 -9.62
N PRO A 144 -11.09 -8.24 -8.46
CA PRO A 144 -10.67 -8.82 -7.20
C PRO A 144 -10.55 -10.35 -7.19
N PRO A 145 -9.66 -10.94 -6.34
CA PRO A 145 -8.82 -10.25 -5.35
C PRO A 145 -7.61 -9.56 -5.98
N GLU A 146 -7.42 -8.28 -5.63
CA GLU A 146 -6.31 -7.46 -6.11
C GLU A 146 -5.00 -7.87 -5.42
N SER A 147 -3.94 -8.09 -6.21
CA SER A 147 -2.61 -8.50 -5.71
C SER A 147 -1.55 -7.40 -5.82
N CYS A 148 -1.87 -6.31 -6.52
CA CYS A 148 -1.08 -5.08 -6.66
C CYS A 148 -1.99 -3.98 -7.22
N THR A 149 -1.55 -2.73 -7.20
CA THR A 149 -2.29 -1.62 -7.84
C THR A 149 -1.40 -0.85 -8.80
N ILE A 150 -1.97 -0.38 -9.92
CA ILE A 150 -1.29 0.52 -10.85
C ILE A 150 -0.90 1.86 -10.19
N MET A 151 -1.65 2.27 -9.16
CA MET A 151 -1.41 3.53 -8.47
C MET A 151 -0.10 3.52 -7.68
N LEU A 152 0.44 2.34 -7.36
CA LEU A 152 1.77 2.22 -6.78
C LEU A 152 2.84 2.68 -7.78
N LEU A 153 2.69 2.32 -9.07
CA LEU A 153 3.60 2.74 -10.13
C LEU A 153 3.46 4.25 -10.37
N ALA A 154 2.23 4.76 -10.44
CA ALA A 154 1.99 6.20 -10.56
C ALA A 154 2.65 6.99 -9.42
N ARG A 155 2.61 6.49 -8.18
CA ARG A 155 3.30 7.11 -7.05
C ARG A 155 4.82 7.00 -7.14
N ILE A 156 5.39 5.91 -7.67
CA ILE A 156 6.83 5.82 -7.93
C ILE A 156 7.28 6.90 -8.92
N PHE A 157 6.54 7.08 -10.02
CA PHE A 157 6.81 8.15 -10.98
C PHE A 157 6.75 9.52 -10.32
N ALA A 158 5.68 9.81 -9.58
CA ALA A 158 5.51 11.08 -8.89
C ALA A 158 6.59 11.32 -7.82
N LEU A 159 6.99 10.28 -7.08
CA LEU A 159 8.06 10.35 -6.09
C LEU A 159 9.38 10.81 -6.71
N VAL A 160 9.73 10.25 -7.87
CA VAL A 160 10.94 10.66 -8.61
C VAL A 160 10.76 12.05 -9.19
N GLU A 161 9.65 12.33 -9.88
CA GLU A 161 9.47 13.59 -10.60
C GLU A 161 9.30 14.81 -9.69
N GLN A 162 8.86 14.63 -8.44
CA GLN A 162 8.81 15.71 -7.44
C GLN A 162 10.13 15.94 -6.72
N SER A 163 11.03 14.96 -6.72
CA SER A 163 12.29 15.04 -5.98
C SER A 163 13.23 16.07 -6.59
N GLU A 164 13.96 16.79 -5.74
CA GLU A 164 15.10 17.61 -6.19
C GLU A 164 16.29 16.74 -6.64
N GLN A 165 16.33 15.48 -6.21
CA GLN A 165 17.39 14.51 -6.52
C GLN A 165 16.84 13.38 -7.40
N LYS A 166 16.24 13.74 -8.54
CA LYS A 166 15.54 12.81 -9.44
C LYS A 166 16.42 11.64 -9.86
N GLU A 167 17.64 11.92 -10.32
CA GLU A 167 18.58 10.93 -10.83
C GLU A 167 19.02 9.96 -9.74
N ALA A 168 19.32 10.46 -8.54
CA ALA A 168 19.73 9.62 -7.42
C ALA A 168 18.59 8.67 -6.98
N LEU A 169 17.36 9.21 -6.90
CA LEU A 169 16.19 8.41 -6.53
C LEU A 169 15.82 7.41 -7.63
N PHE A 170 15.83 7.83 -8.90
CA PHE A 170 15.63 6.94 -10.05
C PHE A 170 16.65 5.79 -10.05
N ASN A 171 17.94 6.10 -9.88
CA ASN A 171 19.00 5.10 -9.84
C ASN A 171 18.87 4.17 -8.64
N SER A 172 18.27 4.59 -7.53
CA SER A 172 18.04 3.70 -6.39
C SER A 172 17.10 2.54 -6.72
N PHE A 173 16.12 2.76 -7.59
CA PHE A 173 15.21 1.70 -8.02
C PHE A 173 15.93 0.59 -8.78
N SER A 174 17.06 0.89 -9.44
CA SER A 174 17.87 -0.12 -10.12
C SER A 174 18.52 -1.14 -9.16
N GLN A 175 18.53 -0.87 -7.85
CA GLN A 175 19.06 -1.79 -6.85
C GLN A 175 18.06 -2.89 -6.43
N PHE A 176 16.80 -2.79 -6.86
CA PHE A 176 15.80 -3.84 -6.63
C PHE A 176 15.92 -4.95 -7.67
N CYS A 177 15.60 -6.18 -7.26
CA CYS A 177 15.56 -7.31 -8.20
C CYS A 177 14.34 -7.16 -9.12
N SER A 178 14.53 -7.28 -10.42
CA SER A 178 13.44 -7.24 -11.41
C SER A 178 13.27 -8.56 -12.16
N ARG A 179 14.02 -9.60 -11.79
CA ARG A 179 13.95 -10.93 -12.41
C ARG A 179 12.90 -11.76 -11.68
N SER A 180 11.94 -12.28 -12.43
CA SER A 180 10.98 -13.26 -11.92
C SER A 180 11.72 -14.56 -11.60
N THR A 181 11.57 -15.08 -10.39
CA THR A 181 11.86 -16.49 -10.09
C THR A 181 10.67 -17.36 -10.52
N GLU A 182 10.84 -18.68 -10.59
CA GLU A 182 9.74 -19.62 -10.88
C GLU A 182 8.55 -19.47 -9.89
N ASP A 183 8.83 -19.03 -8.66
CA ASP A 183 7.83 -18.79 -7.61
C ASP A 183 7.19 -17.37 -7.61
N CYS A 184 7.62 -16.46 -8.49
CA CYS A 184 7.03 -15.12 -8.57
C CYS A 184 5.84 -15.14 -9.53
N THR A 185 4.67 -14.64 -9.09
CA THR A 185 3.54 -14.38 -9.99
C THR A 185 4.00 -13.47 -11.11
N THR A 186 3.90 -13.95 -12.34
CA THR A 186 4.33 -13.22 -13.51
C THR A 186 3.39 -12.05 -13.80
N LEU A 187 3.89 -11.07 -14.53
CA LEU A 187 3.09 -10.02 -15.15
C LEU A 187 1.89 -10.57 -15.94
N GLU A 188 2.09 -11.72 -16.60
CA GLU A 188 1.06 -12.43 -17.35
C GLU A 188 -0.04 -12.98 -16.43
N ASP A 189 0.31 -13.50 -15.25
CA ASP A 189 -0.67 -13.95 -14.25
C ASP A 189 -1.56 -12.79 -13.76
N LYS A 190 -0.98 -11.59 -13.63
CA LYS A 190 -1.69 -10.40 -13.13
C LYS A 190 -2.59 -9.76 -14.19
N LEU A 191 -2.12 -9.69 -15.44
CA LEU A 191 -2.82 -9.02 -16.53
C LEU A 191 -3.67 -9.97 -17.40
N GLY A 192 -3.50 -11.29 -17.26
CA GLY A 192 -4.31 -12.30 -17.93
C GLY A 192 -4.06 -12.43 -19.45
N PRO A 193 -4.99 -13.06 -20.19
CA PRO A 193 -4.87 -13.16 -21.65
C PRO A 193 -4.84 -11.76 -22.25
N GLU A 194 -4.02 -11.57 -23.29
CA GLU A 194 -3.74 -10.26 -23.91
C GLU A 194 -2.86 -9.32 -23.07
N TYR A 195 -2.07 -9.89 -22.15
CA TYR A 195 -1.03 -9.20 -21.37
C TYR A 195 -0.31 -8.09 -22.13
N GLY A 196 0.22 -8.37 -23.33
CA GLY A 196 0.99 -7.40 -24.10
C GLY A 196 0.18 -6.14 -24.47
N GLY A 197 -1.07 -6.30 -24.90
CA GLY A 197 -1.94 -5.16 -25.23
C GLY A 197 -2.39 -4.39 -23.99
N ARG A 198 -2.69 -5.10 -22.88
CA ARG A 198 -3.07 -4.48 -21.61
C ARG A 198 -1.92 -3.67 -21.00
N LEU A 199 -0.71 -4.22 -21.01
CA LEU A 199 0.48 -3.53 -20.52
C LEU A 199 0.77 -2.28 -21.35
N GLU A 200 0.65 -2.37 -22.68
CA GLU A 200 0.85 -1.22 -23.57
C GLU A 200 -0.18 -0.12 -23.32
N HIS A 201 -1.45 -0.49 -23.15
CA HIS A 201 -2.50 0.48 -22.82
C HIS A 201 -2.23 1.19 -21.48
N LEU A 202 -1.83 0.45 -20.45
CA LEU A 202 -1.45 1.05 -19.15
C LEU A 202 -0.22 1.96 -19.28
N ARG A 203 0.74 1.61 -20.14
CA ARG A 203 1.93 2.44 -20.42
C ARG A 203 1.54 3.75 -21.09
N GLU A 204 0.64 3.72 -22.06
CA GLU A 204 0.12 4.92 -22.74
C GLU A 204 -0.62 5.84 -21.77
N LEU A 205 -1.51 5.29 -20.93
CA LEU A 205 -2.19 6.05 -19.88
C LEU A 205 -1.21 6.63 -18.86
N MET A 206 -0.17 5.88 -18.46
CA MET A 206 0.89 6.39 -17.59
C MET A 206 1.64 7.56 -18.25
N ALA A 207 1.93 7.49 -19.55
CA ALA A 207 2.56 8.59 -20.27
C ALA A 207 1.69 9.86 -20.28
N LEU A 208 0.36 9.71 -20.38
CA LEU A 208 -0.58 10.83 -20.25
C LEU A 208 -0.63 11.42 -18.84
N CYS A 209 -0.39 10.60 -17.80
CA CYS A 209 -0.28 11.07 -16.42
C CYS A 209 0.99 11.93 -16.19
N PHE A 210 2.06 11.67 -16.94
CA PHE A 210 3.36 12.33 -16.80
C PHE A 210 3.88 12.90 -18.14
N PRO A 211 3.17 13.86 -18.76
CA PRO A 211 3.52 14.36 -20.10
C PRO A 211 4.88 15.09 -20.15
N ASN A 212 5.33 15.59 -19.00
CA ASN A 212 6.61 16.29 -18.83
C ASN A 212 7.63 15.44 -18.06
N ALA A 213 7.49 14.10 -18.08
CA ALA A 213 8.44 13.18 -17.46
C ALA A 213 9.85 13.46 -17.98
N THR A 214 10.80 13.56 -17.05
CA THR A 214 12.21 13.84 -17.36
C THR A 214 12.99 12.54 -17.24
N VAL A 215 13.53 12.27 -16.04
CA VAL A 215 14.29 11.05 -15.74
C VAL A 215 13.40 9.81 -15.88
N THR A 216 12.12 9.90 -15.49
CA THR A 216 11.19 8.77 -15.55
C THR A 216 10.71 8.43 -16.96
N SER A 217 11.02 9.24 -17.98
CA SER A 217 10.70 8.94 -19.37
C SER A 217 11.28 7.60 -19.84
N ALA A 218 12.43 7.17 -19.28
CA ALA A 218 13.02 5.87 -19.55
C ALA A 218 12.09 4.70 -19.16
N TRP A 219 11.31 4.85 -18.09
CA TRP A 219 10.29 3.88 -17.66
C TRP A 219 9.05 3.88 -18.53
N LEU A 220 8.84 4.88 -19.41
CA LEU A 220 7.73 4.90 -20.36
C LEU A 220 8.06 4.17 -21.67
N SER A 221 9.28 3.66 -21.85
CA SER A 221 9.57 2.70 -22.92
C SER A 221 8.91 1.34 -22.64
N GLN A 222 8.65 0.53 -23.67
CA GLN A 222 8.07 -0.81 -23.48
C GLN A 222 8.89 -1.67 -22.50
N VAL A 223 10.21 -1.71 -22.70
CA VAL A 223 11.14 -2.45 -21.83
C VAL A 223 11.19 -1.85 -20.42
N GLY A 224 11.24 -0.52 -20.30
CA GLY A 224 11.30 0.17 -19.02
C GLY A 224 10.03 -0.02 -18.18
N PHE A 225 8.86 0.02 -18.82
CA PHE A 225 7.58 -0.13 -18.13
C PHE A 225 7.38 -1.57 -17.65
N GLN A 226 7.71 -2.55 -18.51
CA GLN A 226 7.74 -3.96 -18.14
C GLN A 226 8.71 -4.22 -16.97
N TRP A 227 9.90 -3.63 -17.01
CA TRP A 227 10.88 -3.73 -15.94
C TRP A 227 10.35 -3.17 -14.61
N LEU A 228 9.73 -1.98 -14.64
CA LEU A 228 9.19 -1.34 -13.44
C LEU A 228 8.10 -2.19 -12.79
N PHE A 229 7.21 -2.74 -13.62
CA PHE A 229 6.13 -3.60 -13.14
C PHE A 229 6.68 -4.90 -12.53
N ASN A 230 7.66 -5.55 -13.18
CA ASN A 230 8.33 -6.73 -12.63
C ASN A 230 9.03 -6.42 -11.31
N MET A 231 9.69 -5.27 -11.20
CA MET A 231 10.32 -4.83 -9.95
C MET A 231 9.28 -4.72 -8.82
N VAL A 232 8.13 -4.10 -9.08
CA VAL A 232 7.05 -4.04 -8.08
C VAL A 232 6.48 -5.42 -7.76
N ALA A 233 6.32 -6.29 -8.76
CA ALA A 233 5.79 -7.64 -8.56
C ALA A 233 6.70 -8.52 -7.69
N VAL A 234 8.02 -8.38 -7.81
CA VAL A 234 9.02 -9.18 -7.08
C VAL A 234 9.29 -8.64 -5.67
N ASN A 235 9.22 -7.32 -5.47
CA ASN A 235 9.62 -6.68 -4.21
C ASN A 235 8.45 -6.10 -3.40
N GLY A 236 7.24 -6.03 -3.99
CA GLY A 236 6.07 -5.46 -3.35
C GLY A 236 5.58 -6.33 -2.19
N GLN A 237 5.19 -5.68 -1.09
CA GLN A 237 4.65 -6.34 0.09
C GLN A 237 3.22 -5.85 0.35
N GLY A 238 2.29 -6.80 0.49
CA GLY A 238 0.93 -6.51 0.92
C GLY A 238 0.89 -6.11 2.39
N VAL A 239 0.14 -5.04 2.71
CA VAL A 239 -0.10 -4.59 4.09
C VAL A 239 -1.52 -4.98 4.49
N GLY A 240 -1.65 -5.91 5.44
CA GLY A 240 -2.92 -6.28 6.06
C GLY A 240 -3.08 -5.61 7.41
N THR A 241 -4.17 -4.88 7.63
CA THR A 241 -4.51 -4.31 8.93
C THR A 241 -5.98 -4.57 9.27
N SER A 242 -6.26 -4.76 10.56
CA SER A 242 -7.62 -4.91 11.09
C SER A 242 -7.74 -4.02 12.32
N VAL A 243 -8.59 -3.00 12.22
CA VAL A 243 -8.89 -2.09 13.35
C VAL A 243 -9.67 -2.84 14.42
N PHE A 244 -10.57 -3.73 14.00
CA PHE A 244 -11.34 -4.56 14.92
C PHE A 244 -10.43 -5.50 15.73
N SER A 245 -9.46 -6.16 15.09
CA SER A 245 -8.53 -7.05 15.79
C SER A 245 -7.64 -6.30 16.79
N GLN A 246 -7.19 -5.08 16.46
CA GLN A 246 -6.48 -4.22 17.40
C GLN A 246 -7.36 -3.78 18.58
N TRP A 247 -8.64 -3.49 18.35
CA TRP A 247 -9.59 -3.22 19.43
C TRP A 247 -9.74 -4.43 20.36
N VAL A 248 -9.85 -5.65 19.81
CA VAL A 248 -9.86 -6.90 20.61
C VAL A 248 -8.61 -6.98 21.49
N GLU A 249 -7.42 -6.80 20.91
CA GLU A 249 -6.16 -6.81 21.66
C GLU A 249 -6.11 -5.76 22.79
N ASN A 250 -6.61 -4.55 22.52
CA ASN A 250 -6.65 -3.45 23.49
C ASN A 250 -7.62 -3.72 24.65
N VAL A 251 -8.80 -4.28 24.36
CA VAL A 251 -9.77 -4.65 25.41
C VAL A 251 -9.23 -5.78 26.28
N THR A 252 -8.65 -6.82 25.67
CA THR A 252 -8.02 -7.93 26.42
C THR A 252 -6.86 -7.42 27.28
N SER A 253 -6.01 -6.54 26.75
CA SER A 253 -4.85 -6.00 27.47
C SER A 253 -5.22 -5.07 28.62
N SER A 254 -6.31 -4.32 28.49
CA SER A 254 -6.81 -3.41 29.52
C SER A 254 -7.58 -4.12 30.65
N LYS A 255 -7.77 -5.45 30.56
CA LYS A 255 -8.59 -6.25 31.49
C LYS A 255 -10.03 -5.73 31.64
N GLN A 256 -10.52 -5.02 30.62
CA GLN A 256 -11.94 -4.72 30.45
C GLN A 256 -12.74 -5.93 29.92
N ASP A 257 -12.04 -7.05 29.75
CA ASP A 257 -12.55 -8.34 29.36
C ASP A 257 -13.68 -8.84 30.28
N SER A 258 -14.82 -9.13 29.67
CA SER A 258 -15.97 -9.73 30.32
C SER A 258 -16.58 -10.77 29.38
N LYS A 259 -17.29 -11.76 29.94
CA LYS A 259 -17.99 -12.79 29.14
C LYS A 259 -18.93 -12.20 28.08
N GLU A 260 -19.46 -11.01 28.33
CA GLU A 260 -20.33 -10.32 27.38
C GLU A 260 -19.54 -9.74 26.19
N VAL A 261 -18.34 -9.22 26.44
CA VAL A 261 -17.43 -8.73 25.39
C VAL A 261 -16.92 -9.89 24.54
N ASP A 262 -16.49 -10.98 25.16
CA ASP A 262 -16.07 -12.19 24.44
C ASP A 262 -17.18 -12.70 23.52
N ALA A 263 -18.42 -12.79 24.04
CA ALA A 263 -19.57 -13.19 23.24
C ALA A 263 -19.86 -12.21 22.08
N GLN A 264 -19.64 -10.90 22.29
CA GLN A 264 -19.75 -9.90 21.23
C GLN A 264 -18.67 -10.08 20.17
N ILE A 265 -17.42 -10.31 20.58
CA ILE A 265 -16.27 -10.56 19.69
C ILE A 265 -16.54 -11.77 18.80
N ASP A 266 -16.93 -12.89 19.40
CA ASP A 266 -17.23 -14.13 18.69
C ASP A 266 -18.37 -13.93 17.69
N ALA A 267 -19.47 -13.30 18.11
CA ALA A 267 -20.61 -13.02 17.23
C ALA A 267 -20.24 -12.13 16.04
N ILE A 268 -19.33 -11.16 16.23
CA ILE A 268 -18.83 -10.33 15.13
C ILE A 268 -17.96 -11.16 14.19
N TYR A 269 -16.98 -11.92 14.69
CA TYR A 269 -16.13 -12.76 13.84
C TYR A 269 -16.94 -13.79 13.04
N GLU A 270 -17.96 -14.41 13.63
CA GLU A 270 -18.87 -15.30 12.91
C GLU A 270 -19.56 -14.58 11.74
N LYS A 271 -20.09 -13.38 11.95
CA LYS A 271 -20.69 -12.56 10.87
C LYS A 271 -19.69 -12.22 9.78
N LEU A 272 -18.45 -11.85 10.16
CA LEU A 272 -17.38 -11.53 9.21
C LEU A 272 -16.99 -12.73 8.36
N MET A 273 -16.92 -13.92 8.95
CA MET A 273 -16.61 -15.17 8.24
C MET A 273 -17.74 -15.59 7.30
N ASN A 274 -19.00 -15.44 7.72
CA ASN A 274 -20.17 -15.82 6.91
C ASN A 274 -20.40 -14.91 5.70
N ARG A 275 -19.82 -13.70 5.65
CA ARG A 275 -19.92 -12.79 4.51
C ARG A 275 -18.84 -12.99 3.44
N LYS A 276 -17.78 -13.77 3.71
CA LYS A 276 -16.70 -14.05 2.73
C LYS A 276 -17.16 -14.84 1.48
N PHE A 277 -18.45 -15.17 1.36
CA PHE A 277 -19.01 -15.99 0.29
C PHE A 277 -20.24 -15.37 -0.43
N LYS A 278 -20.39 -14.05 -0.41
CA LYS A 278 -21.44 -13.36 -1.19
C LYS A 278 -20.88 -12.19 -2.00
#